data_AF-A0A2E0ZIH4-F1
#
_entry.id   AF-A0A2E0ZIH4-F1
#
_cell.length_a   1.000
_cell.length_b   1.000
_cell.length_c   1.000
_cell.angle_alpha   90.00
_cell.angle_beta   90.00
_cell.angle_gamma   90.00
#
_symmetry.space_group_name_H-M   'P 1'
#
loop_
_entity.id
_entity.type
_entity.pdbx_description
1 polymer ?
#
loop_
_entity_poly.entity_id
_entity_poly.type
_entity_poly.pdbx_seq_one_letter_code
_entity_poly.pdbx_strand_id
1 'polypeptide(L)'
;MLTIDDTQLGFETAWEGALEASGEAFAVRGKDKPQASIGQPTYWTLGTPAPPEQVGVQAMGSSNGQRYGLARFPFSLRPGTGHRVLRTDFSVSLYPSGSGPRPIAYDAYPPTTTTTQEGEVTASLGPDFKFAGAEASLAKVEGTIKLKRAAAAITVYGLGESDVSWAFQERGEQLLAGSLVVYVVIALPPGITAVRAIARLSANINTPMGRLLGRLPDEAEAKVSWVLP
;
A
#
# COMPACT_ATOMS: atom_id res chain seq x y z
N MET A 1 -8.70 18.27 10.32
CA MET A 1 -7.46 17.55 10.69
C MET A 1 -7.71 16.08 10.43
N LEU A 2 -6.91 15.44 9.57
CA LEU A 2 -7.02 14.01 9.25
C LEU A 2 -6.14 13.20 10.19
N THR A 3 -6.65 12.62 11.27
CA THR A 3 -5.89 11.69 12.11
C THR A 3 -6.27 10.25 11.75
N ILE A 4 -5.32 9.45 11.26
CA ILE A 4 -5.51 8.01 11.05
C ILE A 4 -4.65 7.28 12.09
N ASP A 5 -5.30 6.61 13.04
CA ASP A 5 -4.61 5.71 13.96
C ASP A 5 -4.64 4.29 13.40
N ASP A 6 -3.58 3.93 12.68
CA ASP A 6 -3.45 2.62 12.05
C ASP A 6 -3.30 1.47 13.06
N THR A 7 -3.04 1.78 14.33
CA THR A 7 -2.92 0.77 15.38
C THR A 7 -4.26 0.21 15.83
N GLN A 8 -5.36 0.92 15.56
CA GLN A 8 -6.72 0.52 15.92
C GLN A 8 -7.56 0.02 14.74
N LEU A 9 -7.08 0.19 13.51
CA LEU A 9 -7.73 -0.36 12.33
C LEU A 9 -7.47 -1.87 12.26
N GLY A 10 -8.48 -2.66 12.59
CA GLY A 10 -8.48 -4.10 12.34
C GLY A 10 -8.24 -4.39 10.85
N PHE A 11 -7.65 -5.54 10.56
CA PHE A 11 -7.44 -6.01 9.19
C PHE A 11 -8.47 -7.08 8.88
N GLU A 12 -9.44 -6.77 8.05
CA GLU A 12 -10.21 -7.81 7.37
C GLU A 12 -9.35 -8.37 6.22
N THR A 13 -9.29 -9.68 6.05
CA THR A 13 -8.48 -10.31 4.99
C THR A 13 -9.25 -10.32 3.68
N ALA A 14 -8.71 -9.70 2.62
CA ALA A 14 -9.26 -9.80 1.27
C ALA A 14 -8.79 -11.08 0.56
N TRP A 15 -7.54 -11.47 0.80
CA TRP A 15 -6.97 -12.72 0.32
C TRP A 15 -5.85 -13.20 1.25
N GLU A 16 -5.73 -14.51 1.41
CA GLU A 16 -4.61 -15.16 2.10
C GLU A 16 -4.31 -16.50 1.43
N GLY A 17 -3.02 -16.77 1.20
CA GLY A 17 -2.60 -18.02 0.59
C GLY A 17 -1.12 -18.08 0.27
N ALA A 18 -0.74 -19.18 -0.37
CA ALA A 18 0.63 -19.37 -0.82
C ALA A 18 0.92 -18.53 -2.06
N LEU A 19 2.14 -17.97 -2.14
CA LEU A 19 2.64 -17.40 -3.37
C LEU A 19 2.96 -18.52 -4.36
N GLU A 20 2.54 -18.35 -5.61
CA GLU A 20 2.79 -19.28 -6.71
C GLU A 20 4.11 -18.96 -7.39
N ALA A 21 4.91 -20.01 -7.62
CA ALA A 21 6.18 -19.87 -8.32
C ALA A 21 5.94 -19.53 -9.79
N SER A 22 6.59 -18.50 -10.31
CA SER A 22 6.57 -18.25 -11.75
C SER A 22 7.56 -19.20 -12.45
N GLY A 23 7.03 -20.21 -13.16
CA GLY A 23 7.80 -21.18 -13.95
C GLY A 23 7.84 -22.58 -13.34
N GLU A 24 8.11 -23.59 -14.18
CA GLU A 24 8.12 -25.02 -13.82
C GLU A 24 9.19 -25.42 -12.78
N ALA A 25 10.12 -24.52 -12.47
CA ALA A 25 11.24 -24.77 -11.57
C ALA A 25 10.79 -24.73 -10.10
N PHE A 26 10.44 -25.90 -9.59
CA PHE A 26 10.28 -26.23 -8.18
C PHE A 26 9.03 -25.67 -7.50
N ALA A 27 7.93 -26.40 -7.63
CA ALA A 27 6.85 -26.36 -6.66
C ALA A 27 7.41 -26.78 -5.29
N VAL A 28 7.68 -25.81 -4.41
CA VAL A 28 7.93 -26.06 -2.99
C VAL A 28 6.74 -26.88 -2.46
N ARG A 29 6.92 -28.18 -2.19
CA ARG A 29 5.85 -29.06 -1.69
C ARG A 29 5.86 -29.03 -0.17
N GLY A 30 4.68 -28.93 0.46
CA GLY A 30 4.52 -29.04 1.91
C GLY A 30 4.15 -27.74 2.61
N LYS A 31 4.21 -27.77 3.96
CA LYS A 31 3.75 -26.70 4.86
C LYS A 31 4.65 -25.45 4.88
N ASP A 32 5.82 -25.51 4.25
CA ASP A 32 6.82 -24.41 4.25
C ASP A 32 6.71 -23.47 3.05
N LYS A 33 5.61 -23.52 2.28
CA LYS A 33 5.39 -22.56 1.18
C LYS A 33 5.34 -21.13 1.73
N PRO A 34 6.01 -20.16 1.08
CA PRO A 34 5.83 -18.75 1.38
C PRO A 34 4.36 -18.34 1.28
N GLN A 35 3.82 -17.85 2.38
CA GLN A 35 2.45 -17.34 2.47
C GLN A 35 2.46 -15.82 2.36
N ALA A 36 1.38 -15.28 1.84
CA ALA A 36 1.10 -13.86 1.86
C ALA A 36 -0.37 -13.62 2.19
N SER A 37 -0.70 -12.40 2.59
CA SER A 37 -2.08 -11.94 2.63
C SER A 37 -2.18 -10.51 2.12
N ILE A 38 -3.33 -10.17 1.56
CA ILE A 38 -3.77 -8.79 1.31
C ILE A 38 -4.97 -8.56 2.22
N GLY A 39 -4.91 -7.52 3.04
CA GLY A 39 -6.09 -7.08 3.79
C GLY A 39 -6.99 -6.19 2.93
N GLN A 40 -8.24 -6.05 3.34
CA GLN A 40 -9.25 -5.25 2.66
C GLN A 40 -8.77 -3.80 2.52
N PRO A 41 -8.63 -3.30 1.28
CA PRO A 41 -8.23 -1.93 1.06
C PRO A 41 -9.27 -0.94 1.58
N THR A 42 -8.82 0.07 2.30
CA THR A 42 -9.69 1.15 2.81
C THR A 42 -9.53 2.40 1.97
N TYR A 43 -10.60 3.17 1.79
CA TYR A 43 -10.59 4.40 1.01
C TYR A 43 -11.32 5.53 1.75
N TRP A 44 -10.73 6.72 1.70
CA TRP A 44 -11.30 7.95 2.24
C TRP A 44 -11.30 9.03 1.16
N THR A 45 -12.44 9.69 0.96
CA THR A 45 -12.49 10.88 0.11
C THR A 45 -11.88 12.06 0.85
N LEU A 46 -10.95 12.75 0.20
CA LEU A 46 -10.31 13.95 0.75
C LEU A 46 -11.12 15.17 0.32
N GLY A 47 -11.35 16.11 1.25
CA GLY A 47 -12.11 17.33 1.00
C GLY A 47 -13.62 17.25 1.32
N THR A 48 -14.15 16.07 1.66
CA THR A 48 -15.52 15.91 2.19
C THR A 48 -15.50 15.67 3.71
N PRO A 49 -16.50 16.15 4.47
CA PRO A 49 -16.62 15.80 5.89
C PRO A 49 -16.89 14.30 6.02
N ALA A 50 -16.12 13.59 6.85
CA ALA A 50 -16.36 12.17 7.11
C ALA A 50 -17.58 11.96 8.04
N PRO A 51 -18.25 10.79 7.95
CA PRO A 51 -19.25 10.39 8.93
C PRO A 51 -18.66 10.31 10.34
N PRO A 52 -19.42 10.63 11.40
CA PRO A 52 -18.92 10.70 12.78
C PRO A 52 -18.38 9.37 13.35
N GLU A 53 -18.70 8.24 12.73
CA GLU A 53 -18.20 6.91 13.12
C GLU A 53 -16.79 6.59 12.57
N GLN A 54 -16.30 7.38 11.61
CA GLN A 54 -14.91 7.32 11.14
C GLN A 54 -14.08 8.35 11.89
N VAL A 55 -13.64 7.98 13.10
CA VAL A 55 -12.84 8.84 13.97
C VAL A 55 -11.58 9.30 13.22
N GLY A 56 -11.51 10.62 12.97
CA GLY A 56 -10.29 11.32 12.61
C GLY A 56 -10.23 11.93 11.20
N VAL A 57 -11.17 11.71 10.29
CA VAL A 57 -11.08 12.25 8.91
C VAL A 57 -11.82 13.59 8.78
N GLN A 58 -11.19 14.71 9.15
CA GLN A 58 -11.73 16.04 8.82
C GLN A 58 -10.91 16.75 7.75
N ALA A 59 -11.61 17.03 6.64
CA ALA A 59 -11.19 17.58 5.35
C ALA A 59 -10.03 18.59 5.36
N MET A 60 -9.15 18.45 4.37
CA MET A 60 -8.40 19.56 3.77
C MET A 60 -9.08 19.86 2.42
N GLY A 61 -9.39 21.13 2.17
CA GLY A 61 -9.99 21.55 0.90
C GLY A 61 -8.96 21.59 -0.22
N SER A 62 -9.32 21.08 -1.39
CA SER A 62 -8.54 21.23 -2.64
C SER A 62 -8.77 22.64 -3.20
N SER A 63 -7.70 23.39 -3.47
CA SER A 63 -7.78 24.74 -4.06
C SER A 63 -7.95 24.75 -5.58
N ASN A 64 -7.80 23.59 -6.25
CA ASN A 64 -7.75 23.48 -7.70
C ASN A 64 -8.98 22.79 -8.34
N GLY A 65 -10.01 22.45 -7.56
CA GLY A 65 -11.22 21.76 -8.06
C GLY A 65 -11.00 20.29 -8.45
N GLN A 66 -9.77 19.79 -8.33
CA GLN A 66 -9.45 18.37 -8.50
C GLN A 66 -9.91 17.60 -7.25
N ARG A 67 -10.55 16.44 -7.47
CA ARG A 67 -10.96 15.54 -6.41
C ARG A 67 -9.81 14.59 -6.06
N TYR A 68 -9.63 14.33 -4.76
CA TYR A 68 -8.62 13.41 -4.27
C TYR A 68 -9.22 12.38 -3.31
N GLY A 69 -8.60 11.22 -3.23
CA GLY A 69 -8.86 10.24 -2.19
C GLY A 69 -7.58 9.66 -1.63
N LEU A 70 -7.65 9.11 -0.43
CA LEU A 70 -6.58 8.36 0.20
C LEU A 70 -7.00 6.89 0.24
N ALA A 71 -6.19 6.01 -0.31
CA ALA A 71 -6.39 4.57 -0.21
C ALA A 71 -5.28 3.95 0.64
N ARG A 72 -5.64 2.97 1.48
CA ARG A 72 -4.75 2.17 2.33
C ARG A 72 -4.80 0.72 1.87
N PHE A 73 -3.64 0.12 1.70
CA PHE A 73 -3.46 -1.25 1.27
C PHE A 73 -2.55 -2.01 2.25
N PRO A 74 -3.13 -2.77 3.19
CA PRO A 74 -2.36 -3.65 4.05
C PRO A 74 -2.03 -4.98 3.35
N PHE A 75 -0.83 -5.50 3.59
CA PHE A 75 -0.44 -6.83 3.14
C PHE A 75 0.52 -7.47 4.14
N SER A 76 0.71 -8.80 4.08
CA SER A 76 1.68 -9.48 4.91
C SER A 76 2.46 -10.53 4.14
N LEU A 77 3.69 -10.81 4.60
CA LEU A 77 4.57 -11.84 4.07
C LEU A 77 5.00 -12.80 5.18
N ARG A 78 4.90 -14.09 4.91
CA ARG A 78 5.27 -15.18 5.81
C ARG A 78 6.10 -16.20 5.02
N PRO A 79 7.43 -15.98 4.90
CA PRO A 79 8.30 -16.74 3.99
C PRO A 79 8.34 -18.26 4.23
N GLY A 80 8.11 -18.74 5.45
CA GLY A 80 8.30 -20.14 5.84
C GLY A 80 9.68 -20.39 6.46
N THR A 81 9.85 -21.55 7.10
CA THR A 81 11.11 -21.88 7.81
C THR A 81 12.28 -22.02 6.84
N GLY A 82 13.40 -21.37 7.13
CA GLY A 82 14.60 -21.40 6.26
C GLY A 82 14.47 -20.61 4.96
N HIS A 83 13.36 -19.87 4.77
CA HIS A 83 13.13 -19.02 3.62
C HIS A 83 13.40 -17.55 3.99
N ARG A 84 13.93 -16.79 3.04
CA ARG A 84 14.27 -15.38 3.21
C ARG A 84 13.74 -14.56 2.04
N VAL A 85 12.89 -13.58 2.32
CA VAL A 85 12.41 -12.65 1.27
C VAL A 85 13.48 -11.61 1.01
N LEU A 86 14.03 -11.61 -0.21
CA LEU A 86 15.09 -10.70 -0.65
C LEU A 86 14.52 -9.36 -1.15
N ARG A 87 13.40 -9.44 -1.88
CA ARG A 87 12.69 -8.31 -2.44
C ARG A 87 11.21 -8.63 -2.55
N THR A 88 10.37 -7.63 -2.32
CA THR A 88 8.94 -7.71 -2.58
C THR A 88 8.51 -6.51 -3.39
N ASP A 89 7.68 -6.74 -4.40
CA ASP A 89 7.03 -5.70 -5.17
C ASP A 89 5.52 -5.77 -4.90
N PHE A 90 4.97 -4.72 -4.31
CA PHE A 90 3.53 -4.51 -4.14
C PHE A 90 3.09 -3.45 -5.14
N SER A 91 2.09 -3.72 -5.97
CA SER A 91 1.60 -2.77 -6.96
C SER A 91 0.09 -2.62 -6.92
N VAL A 92 -0.37 -1.42 -7.29
CA VAL A 92 -1.78 -1.07 -7.37
C VAL A 92 -2.04 -0.46 -8.74
N SER A 93 -2.90 -1.11 -9.52
CA SER A 93 -3.42 -0.59 -10.78
C SER A 93 -4.77 0.07 -10.56
N LEU A 94 -4.91 1.31 -11.03
CA LEU A 94 -6.10 2.15 -10.87
C LEU A 94 -6.89 2.24 -12.18
N TYR A 95 -8.19 1.99 -12.09
CA TYR A 95 -9.11 2.04 -13.22
C TYR A 95 -10.36 2.85 -12.89
N PRO A 96 -10.93 3.56 -13.87
CA PRO A 96 -12.27 4.12 -13.75
C PRO A 96 -13.31 2.99 -13.90
N SER A 97 -14.50 3.19 -13.33
CA SER A 97 -15.63 2.26 -13.50
C SER A 97 -16.31 2.30 -14.88
N GLY A 98 -15.92 3.24 -15.76
CA GLY A 98 -16.50 3.42 -17.10
C GLY A 98 -15.48 3.90 -18.12
N SER A 99 -15.96 4.34 -19.29
CA SER A 99 -15.11 4.96 -20.30
C SER A 99 -14.68 6.35 -19.83
N GLY A 100 -13.41 6.54 -19.53
CA GLY A 100 -12.91 7.82 -19.07
C GLY A 100 -11.40 7.81 -18.80
N PRO A 101 -10.82 8.99 -18.51
CA PRO A 101 -9.44 9.08 -18.06
C PRO A 101 -9.24 8.28 -16.78
N ARG A 102 -8.07 7.63 -16.67
CA ARG A 102 -7.76 6.82 -15.50
C ARG A 102 -7.39 7.70 -14.30
N PRO A 103 -7.74 7.28 -13.07
CA PRO A 103 -7.16 7.85 -11.87
C PRO A 103 -5.64 7.67 -11.88
N ILE A 104 -4.94 8.57 -11.18
CA ILE A 104 -3.48 8.51 -11.05
C ILE A 104 -3.07 8.52 -9.58
N ALA A 105 -1.95 7.87 -9.28
CA ALA A 105 -1.28 7.94 -8.00
C ALA A 105 -0.59 9.29 -7.87
N TYR A 106 -1.24 10.23 -7.19
CA TYR A 106 -0.73 11.59 -6.99
C TYR A 106 0.45 11.63 -6.03
N ASP A 107 0.36 10.86 -4.94
CA ASP A 107 1.44 10.68 -3.99
C ASP A 107 1.33 9.32 -3.29
N ALA A 108 2.43 8.84 -2.69
CA ALA A 108 2.52 7.50 -2.13
C ALA A 108 3.35 7.47 -0.84
N TYR A 109 2.91 6.63 0.09
CA TYR A 109 3.62 6.34 1.33
C TYR A 109 3.72 4.82 1.54
N PRO A 110 4.81 4.29 2.09
CA PRO A 110 6.06 4.98 2.43
C PRO A 110 6.77 5.51 1.18
N PRO A 111 7.49 6.64 1.29
CA PRO A 111 8.23 7.21 0.18
C PRO A 111 9.48 6.38 -0.11
N THR A 112 10.11 6.66 -1.26
CA THR A 112 11.43 6.11 -1.57
C THR A 112 12.41 6.44 -0.45
N THR A 113 13.08 5.42 0.06
CA THR A 113 14.05 5.56 1.14
C THR A 113 15.18 4.55 0.97
N THR A 114 16.41 5.04 1.06
CA THR A 114 17.62 4.19 0.98
C THR A 114 18.07 3.72 2.36
N THR A 115 17.48 4.26 3.41
CA THR A 115 17.91 4.08 4.79
C THR A 115 16.86 3.30 5.55
N THR A 116 17.30 2.23 6.20
CA THR A 116 16.53 1.48 7.17
C THR A 116 16.14 2.39 8.34
N GLN A 117 14.85 2.41 8.71
CA GLN A 117 14.38 3.01 9.96
C GLN A 117 13.43 2.03 10.65
N GLU A 118 13.70 1.75 11.93
CA GLU A 118 12.83 0.98 12.82
C GLU A 118 12.02 1.94 13.69
N GLY A 119 10.72 1.66 13.86
CA GLY A 119 9.86 2.37 14.81
C GLY A 119 8.52 2.80 14.26
N GLU A 120 7.75 3.47 15.13
CA GLU A 120 6.53 4.16 14.74
C GLU A 120 6.91 5.45 14.02
N VAL A 121 6.49 5.59 12.77
CA VAL A 121 6.67 6.83 12.01
C VAL A 121 5.33 7.51 11.91
N THR A 122 5.32 8.79 12.26
CA THR A 122 4.19 9.66 12.00
C THR A 122 4.38 10.27 10.61
N ALA A 123 3.46 10.00 9.69
CA ALA A 123 3.39 10.68 8.41
C ALA A 123 2.30 11.74 8.50
N SER A 124 2.55 12.95 8.00
CA SER A 124 1.49 13.94 7.86
C SER A 124 1.04 14.09 6.42
N LEU A 125 -0.23 14.44 6.23
CA LEU A 125 -0.74 14.83 4.92
C LEU A 125 -0.85 16.35 4.90
N GLY A 126 -0.10 16.98 3.98
CA GLY A 126 -0.09 18.42 3.77
C GLY A 126 -1.33 18.92 3.04
N PRO A 127 -1.56 20.25 3.00
CA PRO A 127 -2.72 20.86 2.34
C PRO A 127 -2.74 20.67 0.81
N ASP A 128 -1.61 20.30 0.21
CA ASP A 128 -1.49 19.89 -1.19
C ASP A 128 -1.75 18.40 -1.41
N PHE A 129 -2.17 17.68 -0.37
CA PHE A 129 -2.36 16.23 -0.33
C PHE A 129 -1.09 15.44 -0.63
N LYS A 130 0.07 15.96 -0.23
CA LYS A 130 1.32 15.21 -0.23
C LYS A 130 1.71 14.74 1.17
N PHE A 131 2.37 13.60 1.24
CA PHE A 131 2.92 13.06 2.47
C PHE A 131 4.18 13.83 2.87
N ALA A 132 4.25 14.23 4.14
CA ALA A 132 5.44 14.77 4.77
C ALA A 132 5.92 13.83 5.90
N GLY A 133 7.24 13.77 6.10
CA GLY A 133 7.85 13.00 7.18
C GLY A 133 7.83 13.74 8.52
N ALA A 134 7.93 12.99 9.62
CA ALA A 134 7.83 13.47 11.01
C ALA A 134 8.77 14.63 11.43
N GLU A 135 9.79 14.98 10.64
CA GLU A 135 10.71 16.09 10.94
C GLU A 135 10.20 17.46 10.43
N ALA A 136 9.11 17.50 9.64
CA ALA A 136 8.57 18.75 9.10
C ALA A 136 7.59 19.44 10.07
N SER A 137 8.16 20.26 10.95
CA SER A 137 7.62 21.53 11.49
C SER A 137 6.17 21.63 12.00
N LEU A 138 6.10 21.90 13.30
CA LEU A 138 5.06 22.45 14.21
C LEU A 138 4.09 23.57 13.74
N ALA A 139 3.91 23.85 12.45
CA ALA A 139 3.10 24.99 12.03
C ALA A 139 2.36 24.78 10.70
N LYS A 140 1.35 23.91 10.69
CA LYS A 140 0.12 24.04 9.90
C LYS A 140 -0.86 22.93 10.29
N VAL A 141 -2.14 23.15 10.02
CA VAL A 141 -3.22 22.19 10.27
C VAL A 141 -2.99 20.97 9.38
N GLU A 142 -2.25 19.99 9.89
CA GLU A 142 -1.81 18.81 9.16
C GLU A 142 -2.56 17.57 9.68
N GLY A 143 -2.93 16.67 8.77
CA GLY A 143 -3.39 15.35 9.17
C GLY A 143 -2.22 14.52 9.70
N THR A 144 -2.43 13.68 10.71
CA THR A 144 -1.42 12.83 11.35
C THR A 144 -1.77 11.35 11.16
N ILE A 145 -0.93 10.58 10.49
CA ILE A 145 -1.09 9.14 10.29
C ILE A 145 0.00 8.43 11.09
N LYS A 146 -0.38 7.66 12.10
CA LYS A 146 0.57 6.84 12.88
C LYS A 146 0.78 5.51 12.20
N LEU A 147 2.02 5.17 11.86
CA LEU A 147 2.35 4.00 11.05
C LEU A 147 3.37 3.13 11.76
N LYS A 148 3.13 1.82 11.80
CA LYS A 148 4.16 0.83 12.16
C LYS A 148 5.00 0.57 10.91
N ARG A 149 6.24 1.06 10.91
CA ARG A 149 7.14 0.92 9.75
C ARG A 149 7.97 -0.36 9.87
N ALA A 150 8.03 -1.11 8.77
CA ALA A 150 9.02 -2.17 8.62
C ALA A 150 10.29 -1.61 7.97
N ALA A 151 11.41 -2.19 8.38
CA ALA A 151 12.73 -1.66 8.20
C ALA A 151 13.33 -2.18 6.88
N ALA A 152 12.97 -1.54 5.77
CA ALA A 152 13.40 -1.92 4.43
C ALA A 152 13.87 -0.69 3.64
N ALA A 153 14.76 -0.92 2.67
CA ALA A 153 14.93 0.06 1.59
C ALA A 153 13.69 -0.03 0.68
N ILE A 154 13.12 1.12 0.35
CA ILE A 154 11.86 1.21 -0.38
C ILE A 154 12.12 2.07 -1.61
N THR A 155 11.67 1.61 -2.77
CA THR A 155 11.60 2.45 -3.98
C THR A 155 10.17 2.48 -4.48
N VAL A 156 9.65 3.68 -4.70
CA VAL A 156 8.32 3.91 -5.26
C VAL A 156 8.46 4.22 -6.74
N TYR A 157 7.62 3.58 -7.56
CA TYR A 157 7.50 3.82 -9.00
C TYR A 157 6.06 4.20 -9.37
N GLY A 158 5.89 4.89 -10.49
CA GLY A 158 4.56 5.16 -11.06
C GLY A 158 3.78 6.31 -10.41
N LEU A 159 4.47 7.22 -9.70
CA LEU A 159 3.86 8.48 -9.27
C LEU A 159 3.50 9.33 -10.48
N GLY A 160 2.27 9.84 -10.52
CA GLY A 160 1.68 10.52 -11.67
C GLY A 160 1.05 9.57 -12.70
N GLU A 161 1.13 8.26 -12.49
CA GLU A 161 0.59 7.23 -13.39
C GLU A 161 -0.57 6.47 -12.75
N SER A 162 -1.26 5.63 -13.53
CA SER A 162 -2.34 4.77 -13.02
C SER A 162 -1.86 3.49 -12.35
N ASP A 163 -0.57 3.18 -12.45
CA ASP A 163 0.04 1.97 -11.92
C ASP A 163 1.17 2.39 -10.96
N VAL A 164 0.92 2.31 -9.66
CA VAL A 164 1.91 2.64 -8.63
C VAL A 164 2.46 1.38 -8.00
N SER A 165 3.74 1.36 -7.64
CA SER A 165 4.35 0.22 -6.98
C SER A 165 5.41 0.59 -5.95
N TRP A 166 5.54 -0.27 -4.96
CA TRP A 166 6.56 -0.23 -3.92
C TRP A 166 7.43 -1.48 -4.03
N ALA A 167 8.71 -1.26 -4.31
CA ALA A 167 9.74 -2.28 -4.21
C ALA A 167 10.40 -2.18 -2.83
N PHE A 168 10.11 -3.17 -1.98
CA PHE A 168 10.77 -3.36 -0.70
C PHE A 168 11.97 -4.27 -0.91
N GLN A 169 13.15 -3.81 -0.52
CA GLN A 169 14.38 -4.57 -0.63
C GLN A 169 15.01 -4.75 0.75
N GLU A 170 15.39 -5.99 1.01
CA GLU A 170 16.14 -6.35 2.20
C GLU A 170 17.50 -5.63 2.22
N ARG A 171 17.88 -5.11 3.38
CA ARG A 171 19.22 -4.57 3.63
C ARG A 171 19.78 -5.09 4.96
N GLY A 172 21.00 -5.60 4.90
CA GLY A 172 21.71 -6.12 6.08
C GLY A 172 21.03 -7.36 6.66
N GLU A 173 20.73 -7.31 7.95
CA GLU A 173 20.16 -8.42 8.72
C GLU A 173 18.63 -8.38 8.84
N GLN A 174 17.97 -7.37 8.27
CA GLN A 174 16.52 -7.19 8.40
C GLN A 174 15.72 -8.00 7.38
N LEU A 175 14.90 -8.90 7.92
CA LEU A 175 14.02 -9.74 7.14
C LEU A 175 12.80 -8.96 6.65
N LEU A 176 12.49 -9.09 5.36
CA LEU A 176 11.22 -8.66 4.79
C LEU A 176 10.11 -9.68 5.15
N ALA A 177 9.61 -9.61 6.37
CA ALA A 177 8.54 -10.48 6.87
C ALA A 177 7.58 -9.72 7.80
N GLY A 178 6.36 -10.23 7.95
CA GLY A 178 5.32 -9.63 8.76
C GLY A 178 4.37 -8.73 7.97
N SER A 179 3.62 -7.90 8.69
CA SER A 179 2.60 -7.02 8.13
C SER A 179 3.19 -5.67 7.71
N LEU A 180 2.78 -5.22 6.53
CA LEU A 180 3.18 -3.99 5.87
C LEU A 180 1.92 -3.23 5.43
N VAL A 181 2.00 -1.91 5.38
CA VAL A 181 0.91 -1.07 4.89
C VAL A 181 1.47 -0.02 3.94
N VAL A 182 0.82 0.15 2.80
CA VAL A 182 1.10 1.25 1.88
C VAL A 182 -0.14 2.11 1.70
N TYR A 183 0.09 3.38 1.38
CA TYR A 183 -0.94 4.38 1.18
C TYR A 183 -0.70 5.09 -0.15
N VAL A 184 -1.78 5.43 -0.85
CA VAL A 184 -1.73 6.23 -2.07
C VAL A 184 -2.78 7.32 -2.02
N VAL A 185 -2.35 8.54 -2.32
CA VAL A 185 -3.25 9.64 -2.65
C VAL A 185 -3.59 9.50 -4.12
N ILE A 186 -4.87 9.34 -4.43
CA ILE A 186 -5.39 9.12 -5.77
C ILE A 186 -5.99 10.44 -6.25
N ALA A 187 -5.47 10.99 -7.34
CA ALA A 187 -6.13 12.09 -8.04
C ALA A 187 -7.21 11.54 -8.98
N LEU A 188 -8.41 12.10 -8.88
CA LEU A 188 -9.61 11.64 -9.55
C LEU A 188 -9.98 12.60 -10.68
N PRO A 189 -9.89 12.19 -11.96
CA PRO A 189 -10.34 13.00 -13.07
C PRO A 189 -11.81 13.44 -12.95
N PRO A 190 -12.21 14.56 -13.57
CA PRO A 190 -13.61 14.98 -13.58
C PRO A 190 -14.54 13.91 -14.16
N GLY A 191 -15.71 13.73 -13.54
CA GLY A 191 -16.77 12.86 -14.05
C GLY A 191 -16.68 11.38 -13.70
N ILE A 192 -15.64 10.93 -12.99
CA ILE A 192 -15.59 9.55 -12.50
C ILE A 192 -16.46 9.37 -11.25
N THR A 193 -17.23 8.28 -11.21
CA THR A 193 -18.17 7.96 -10.13
C THR A 193 -17.72 6.79 -9.27
N ALA A 194 -16.75 6.01 -9.74
CA ALA A 194 -16.12 4.96 -8.95
C ALA A 194 -14.68 4.70 -9.43
N VAL A 195 -13.83 4.27 -8.49
CA VAL A 195 -12.46 3.81 -8.76
C VAL A 195 -12.39 2.34 -8.45
N ARG A 196 -11.82 1.58 -9.38
CA ARG A 196 -11.40 0.19 -9.16
C ARG A 196 -9.89 0.16 -8.96
N ALA A 197 -9.45 -0.46 -7.88
CA ALA A 197 -8.05 -0.77 -7.64
C ALA A 197 -7.82 -2.28 -7.70
N ILE A 198 -6.71 -2.66 -8.31
CA ILE A 198 -6.25 -4.05 -8.37
C ILE A 198 -4.88 -4.10 -7.70
N ALA A 199 -4.81 -4.72 -6.53
CA ALA A 199 -3.56 -4.90 -5.81
C ALA A 199 -2.89 -6.23 -6.21
N ARG A 200 -1.59 -6.17 -6.45
CA ARG A 200 -0.74 -7.33 -6.76
C ARG A 200 0.46 -7.36 -5.84
N LEU A 201 0.94 -8.56 -5.57
CA LEU A 201 2.11 -8.81 -4.74
C LEU A 201 2.99 -9.87 -5.42
N SER A 202 4.30 -9.60 -5.43
CA SER A 202 5.30 -10.58 -5.80
C SER A 202 6.50 -10.49 -4.87
N ALA A 203 7.20 -11.61 -4.69
CA ALA A 203 8.35 -11.69 -3.81
C ALA A 203 9.44 -12.57 -4.42
N ASN A 204 10.67 -12.07 -4.41
CA ASN A 204 11.88 -12.85 -4.64
C ASN A 204 12.32 -13.47 -3.33
N ILE A 205 12.33 -14.80 -3.27
CA ILE A 205 12.51 -15.56 -2.04
C ILE A 205 13.70 -16.49 -2.22
N ASN A 206 14.64 -16.42 -1.30
CA ASN A 206 15.71 -17.39 -1.19
C ASN A 206 15.21 -18.56 -0.33
N THR A 207 15.28 -19.78 -0.87
CA THR A 207 14.90 -21.01 -0.19
C THR A 207 16.13 -21.93 -0.09
N PRO A 208 16.09 -23.01 0.73
CA PRO A 208 17.15 -24.02 0.74
C PRO A 208 17.44 -24.63 -0.63
N MET A 209 16.46 -24.63 -1.55
CA MET A 209 16.57 -25.20 -2.89
C MET A 209 16.98 -24.17 -3.96
N GLY A 210 17.23 -22.92 -3.56
CA GLY A 210 17.57 -21.83 -4.48
C GLY A 210 16.56 -20.69 -4.47
N ARG A 211 16.68 -19.78 -5.44
CA ARG A 211 15.83 -18.59 -5.55
C ARG A 211 14.54 -18.90 -6.28
N LEU A 212 13.45 -18.35 -5.78
CA LEU A 212 12.11 -18.49 -6.31
C LEU A 212 11.46 -17.11 -6.42
N LEU A 213 10.79 -16.85 -7.54
CA LEU A 213 9.90 -15.70 -7.69
C LEU A 213 8.46 -16.18 -7.43
N GLY A 214 7.91 -15.76 -6.30
CA GLY A 214 6.53 -16.02 -5.91
C GLY A 214 5.61 -14.86 -6.31
N ARG A 215 4.41 -15.15 -6.79
CA ARG A 215 3.37 -14.15 -7.12
C ARG A 215 2.03 -14.56 -6.55
N LEU A 216 1.14 -13.59 -6.41
CA LEU A 216 -0.28 -13.93 -6.21
C LEU A 216 -0.80 -14.68 -7.45
N PRO A 217 -1.64 -15.71 -7.26
CA PRO A 217 -2.45 -16.26 -8.34
C PRO A 217 -3.27 -15.14 -9.03
N ASP A 218 -3.51 -15.24 -10.34
CA ASP A 218 -4.31 -14.22 -11.07
C ASP A 218 -5.75 -14.12 -10.53
N GLU A 219 -6.28 -15.22 -10.01
CA GLU A 219 -7.60 -15.30 -9.36
C GLU A 219 -7.61 -14.64 -7.98
N ALA A 220 -6.43 -14.45 -7.37
CA ALA A 220 -6.22 -13.89 -6.05
C ALA A 220 -5.91 -12.39 -6.03
N GLU A 221 -5.88 -11.74 -7.20
CA GLU A 221 -5.77 -10.28 -7.27
C GLU A 221 -6.89 -9.63 -6.43
N ALA A 222 -6.50 -8.86 -5.41
CA ALA A 222 -7.47 -8.15 -4.59
C ALA A 222 -8.06 -7.00 -5.42
N LYS A 223 -9.25 -7.27 -5.97
CA LYS A 223 -10.04 -6.34 -6.79
C LYS A 223 -11.02 -5.62 -5.88
N VAL A 224 -10.76 -4.35 -5.62
CA VAL A 224 -11.65 -3.49 -4.83
C VAL A 224 -12.23 -2.40 -5.71
N SER A 225 -13.49 -2.06 -5.48
CA SER A 225 -14.16 -0.94 -6.15
C SER A 225 -14.78 -0.04 -5.10
N TRP A 226 -14.48 1.26 -5.16
CA TRP A 226 -15.06 2.27 -4.28
C TRP A 226 -15.94 3.20 -5.09
N VAL A 227 -17.21 3.33 -4.68
CA VAL A 227 -18.11 4.35 -5.20
C VAL A 227 -17.72 5.67 -4.59
N LEU A 228 -17.50 6.67 -5.43
CA LEU A 228 -17.12 8.01 -5.02
C LEU A 228 -18.39 8.82 -4.74
N PRO A 229 -18.41 9.62 -3.66
CA PRO A 229 -19.54 10.50 -3.36
C PRO A 229 -19.71 11.62 -4.40
#